data_AF-A0A168JPR0-F1
#
_entry.id   AF-A0A168JPR0-F1
#
_cell.length_a   1.000
_cell.length_b   1.000
_cell.length_c   1.000
_cell.angle_alpha   90.00
_cell.angle_beta   90.00
_cell.angle_gamma   90.00
#
_symmetry.space_group_name_H-M   'P 1'
#
loop_
_entity.id
_entity.type
_entity.pdbx_description
1 polymer ?
#
loop_
_entity_poly.entity_id
_entity_poly.type
_entity_poly.pdbx_seq_one_letter_code
_entity_poly.pdbx_strand_id
1 'polypeptide(L)'
;MPRKAVRRASTTQKSSQTIQTPTAEPGNTKPSASGSVTETEEVTFSIASLTLDTPLRPFQKRKPKPLEPPFPLLSLPSELRIKIYEYFFADITEVLDLTRENHKRIHKRLGLMRTCRLISNEATHFFYSTRTFRLFPTTPGRFFKTKKPLLARLSPRQRRCLTKIEMRLGPGWSAPPAGWVVNDALGLKDCIHVHTLAVFVEVDPSDNIFNNFRRADGFYEEFSRKLLANTLDGLPSVHAIEFDAYESVQKRGAMMRSLFSIATKSEKVITWGPERGWFGTPEDPEPPTRNGVPNRYLDSIPITGFTAQSFVAVA
;
A
#
# COMPACT_ATOMS: atom_id res chain seq x y z
N MET A 1 38.99 -37.45 21.51
CA MET A 1 40.24 -36.67 21.31
C MET A 1 39.88 -35.31 20.73
N PRO A 2 39.84 -34.23 21.53
CA PRO A 2 39.46 -32.90 21.08
C PRO A 2 40.70 -32.15 20.55
N ARG A 3 40.63 -31.58 19.34
CA ARG A 3 41.68 -30.66 18.85
C ARG A 3 41.17 -29.22 18.83
N LYS A 4 42.01 -28.41 19.48
CA LYS A 4 41.92 -27.01 19.89
C LYS A 4 41.45 -26.03 18.82
N ALA A 5 40.78 -25.00 19.34
CA ALA A 5 40.52 -23.72 18.72
C ALA A 5 41.80 -22.99 18.27
N VAL A 6 41.70 -22.31 17.13
CA VAL A 6 42.63 -21.25 16.70
C VAL A 6 41.83 -19.97 16.56
N ARG A 7 42.03 -19.06 17.52
CA ARG A 7 41.63 -17.65 17.44
C ARG A 7 42.43 -16.97 16.35
N ARG A 8 41.76 -16.31 15.40
CA ARG A 8 42.36 -15.23 14.60
C ARG A 8 41.76 -13.91 15.04
N ALA A 9 42.63 -13.04 15.53
CA ALA A 9 42.35 -11.64 15.77
C ALA A 9 42.21 -10.92 14.42
N SER A 10 41.14 -10.12 14.27
CA SER A 10 41.03 -9.16 13.18
C SER A 10 40.93 -7.76 13.79
N THR A 11 41.99 -7.01 13.53
CA THR A 11 42.30 -5.64 13.92
C THR A 11 41.18 -4.66 13.57
N THR A 12 40.71 -3.96 14.60
CA THR A 12 39.83 -2.80 14.52
C THR A 12 40.64 -1.57 14.09
N GLN A 13 40.49 -1.11 12.85
CA GLN A 13 40.92 0.24 12.46
C GLN A 13 39.73 1.19 12.54
N LYS A 14 39.70 1.98 13.63
CA LYS A 14 38.89 3.20 13.75
C LYS A 14 39.68 4.35 13.14
N SER A 15 39.15 4.97 12.09
CA SER A 15 39.57 6.31 11.66
C SER A 15 38.68 7.35 12.32
N SER A 16 39.33 8.24 13.05
CA SER A 16 38.74 9.41 13.70
C SER A 16 38.78 10.59 12.73
N GLN A 17 37.64 11.24 12.51
CA GLN A 17 37.61 12.65 12.17
C GLN A 17 36.58 13.37 13.05
N THR A 18 37.09 14.43 13.65
CA THR A 18 36.56 15.24 14.73
C THR A 18 35.65 16.33 14.16
N ILE A 19 34.43 16.48 14.71
CA ILE A 19 33.67 17.73 14.62
C ILE A 19 33.29 18.14 16.05
N GLN A 20 33.57 19.41 16.32
CA GLN A 20 33.61 20.07 17.61
C GLN A 20 32.20 20.42 18.11
N THR A 21 32.02 20.32 19.42
CA THR A 21 30.96 21.00 20.19
C THR A 21 31.66 21.68 21.36
N PRO A 22 31.45 22.98 21.62
CA PRO A 22 32.02 23.63 22.79
C PRO A 22 31.11 23.49 24.01
N THR A 23 31.72 23.11 25.14
CA THR A 23 31.16 23.17 26.50
C THR A 23 31.94 24.26 27.25
N ALA A 24 31.25 25.12 27.99
CA ALA A 24 31.86 25.97 29.01
C ALA A 24 30.92 26.08 30.22
N GLU A 25 31.45 25.72 31.39
CA GLU A 25 31.08 26.18 32.74
C GLU A 25 32.37 26.79 33.37
N PRO A 26 32.38 27.28 34.63
CA PRO A 26 31.66 28.42 35.18
C PRO A 26 32.62 29.41 35.89
N GLY A 27 32.18 30.63 36.19
CA GLY A 27 32.97 31.59 36.97
C GLY A 27 32.11 32.71 37.55
N ASN A 28 32.08 32.78 38.87
CA ASN A 28 31.18 33.52 39.74
C ASN A 28 31.81 34.86 40.16
N THR A 29 31.14 36.01 39.98
CA THR A 29 31.39 37.22 40.79
C THR A 29 30.28 38.27 40.69
N LYS A 30 29.84 38.74 41.87
CA LYS A 30 28.91 39.85 42.12
C LYS A 30 29.31 41.16 41.43
N PRO A 31 28.37 42.07 41.13
CA PRO A 31 28.66 43.49 41.06
C PRO A 31 28.10 44.25 42.28
N SER A 32 28.98 45.04 42.89
CA SER A 32 28.66 46.08 43.87
C SER A 32 28.54 47.43 43.15
N ALA A 33 27.88 48.37 43.81
CA ALA A 33 27.19 49.55 43.30
C ALA A 33 28.03 50.78 42.89
N SER A 34 27.29 51.81 42.44
CA SER A 34 27.60 53.25 42.24
C SER A 34 27.86 53.64 40.78
N GLY A 35 27.23 54.63 40.15
CA GLY A 35 26.30 55.70 40.52
C GLY A 35 26.27 56.77 39.41
N SER A 36 25.27 57.67 39.41
CA SER A 36 24.96 58.80 38.50
C SER A 36 24.18 58.45 37.21
N VAL A 37 22.85 58.67 37.12
CA VAL A 37 22.02 59.90 37.01
C VAL A 37 22.07 60.53 35.62
N THR A 38 20.99 60.38 34.85
CA THR A 38 20.25 61.46 34.17
C THR A 38 18.85 60.97 33.75
N GLU A 39 17.89 61.89 33.86
CA GLU A 39 16.44 61.71 33.90
C GLU A 39 15.82 61.52 32.50
N THR A 40 14.82 60.65 32.41
CA THR A 40 13.71 60.77 31.44
C THR A 40 12.41 60.41 32.17
N GLU A 41 11.43 61.30 32.11
CA GLU A 41 10.15 61.20 32.81
C GLU A 41 9.33 60.03 32.25
N GLU A 42 9.33 58.90 32.96
CA GLU A 42 8.44 57.78 32.69
C GLU A 42 7.09 58.01 33.39
N VAL A 43 6.04 58.17 32.59
CA VAL A 43 4.65 58.10 33.03
C VAL A 43 4.42 56.70 33.61
N THR A 44 4.54 56.58 34.93
CA THR A 44 4.31 55.36 35.70
C THR A 44 2.81 55.17 35.93
N PHE A 45 2.06 54.92 34.86
CA PHE A 45 0.80 54.18 35.04
C PHE A 45 1.17 52.77 35.47
N SER A 46 1.05 52.50 36.78
CA SER A 46 1.21 51.17 37.33
C SER A 46 0.28 50.22 36.59
N ILE A 47 0.86 49.23 35.90
CA ILE A 47 0.14 48.16 35.18
C ILE A 47 -0.88 47.45 36.10
N ALA A 48 -0.68 47.52 37.43
CA ALA A 48 -1.61 47.02 38.43
C ALA A 48 -2.95 47.79 38.50
N SER A 49 -3.08 48.95 37.86
CA SER A 49 -4.34 49.71 37.78
C SER A 49 -5.25 49.28 36.62
N LEU A 50 -4.77 48.40 35.72
CA LEU A 50 -5.53 47.86 34.59
C LEU A 50 -6.14 46.48 34.87
N THR A 51 -5.95 45.93 36.07
CA THR A 51 -6.53 44.64 36.41
C THR A 51 -7.95 44.83 36.94
N LEU A 52 -8.94 44.49 36.11
CA LEU A 52 -10.33 44.29 36.49
C LEU A 52 -10.41 43.49 37.81
N ASP A 53 -11.05 44.06 38.84
CA ASP A 53 -11.38 43.44 40.14
C ASP A 53 -12.44 42.33 40.00
N THR A 54 -12.24 41.43 39.04
CA THR A 54 -13.06 40.22 38.90
C THR A 54 -12.33 39.11 39.65
N PRO A 55 -12.87 38.55 40.75
CA PRO A 55 -12.21 37.45 41.43
C PRO A 55 -12.03 36.30 40.43
N LEU A 56 -10.77 36.00 40.08
CA LEU A 56 -10.43 34.90 39.19
C LEU A 56 -10.94 33.61 39.83
N ARG A 57 -12.07 33.10 39.32
CA ARG A 57 -12.65 31.84 39.75
C ARG A 57 -11.54 30.78 39.56
N PRO A 58 -11.04 30.14 40.63
CA PRO A 58 -9.95 29.19 40.48
C PRO A 58 -10.40 28.11 39.52
N PHE A 59 -9.60 27.83 38.49
CA PHE A 59 -9.85 26.77 37.54
C PHE A 59 -10.02 25.47 38.32
N GLN A 60 -11.27 25.06 38.56
CA GLN A 60 -11.57 23.78 39.17
C GLN A 60 -11.07 22.71 38.20
N LYS A 61 -9.95 22.06 38.54
CA LYS A 61 -9.46 20.89 37.81
C LYS A 61 -10.60 19.88 37.80
N ARG A 62 -11.16 19.60 36.62
CA ARG A 62 -12.22 18.60 36.45
C ARG A 62 -11.72 17.30 37.09
N LYS A 63 -12.45 16.79 38.08
CA LYS A 63 -12.15 15.49 38.67
C LYS A 63 -12.14 14.46 37.52
N PRO A 64 -11.08 13.64 37.37
CA PRO A 64 -11.03 12.64 36.32
C PRO A 64 -12.24 11.72 36.49
N LYS A 65 -13.05 11.58 35.44
CA LYS A 65 -14.14 10.60 35.44
C LYS A 65 -13.53 9.20 35.65
N PRO A 66 -14.16 8.33 36.45
CA PRO A 66 -13.71 6.95 36.57
C PRO A 66 -13.68 6.33 35.17
N LEU A 67 -12.55 5.72 34.81
CA LEU A 67 -12.39 5.04 33.53
C LEU A 67 -13.36 3.87 33.48
N GLU A 68 -14.30 3.90 32.54
CA GLU A 68 -15.17 2.77 32.27
C GLU A 68 -14.32 1.56 31.88
N PRO A 69 -14.72 0.33 32.28
CA PRO A 69 -13.97 -0.86 31.93
C PRO A 69 -13.90 -0.99 30.40
N PRO A 70 -12.74 -1.35 29.83
CA PRO A 70 -12.59 -1.47 28.39
C PRO A 70 -13.46 -2.62 27.87
N PHE A 71 -13.97 -2.45 26.65
CA PHE A 71 -14.73 -3.49 25.97
C PHE A 71 -13.88 -4.76 25.77
N PRO A 72 -14.36 -5.96 26.18
CA PRO A 72 -13.58 -7.19 26.10
C PRO A 72 -13.56 -7.76 24.67
N LEU A 73 -12.73 -7.18 23.80
CA LEU A 73 -12.64 -7.58 22.38
C LEU A 73 -12.37 -9.08 22.18
N LEU A 74 -11.58 -9.70 23.06
CA LEU A 74 -11.17 -11.10 22.93
C LEU A 74 -12.24 -12.10 23.40
N SER A 75 -13.27 -11.66 24.12
CA SER A 75 -14.39 -12.55 24.48
C SER A 75 -15.37 -12.77 23.32
N LEU A 76 -15.30 -11.93 22.28
CA LEU A 76 -16.10 -12.10 21.07
C LEU A 76 -15.65 -13.34 20.28
N PRO A 77 -16.55 -14.01 19.55
CA PRO A 77 -16.19 -15.00 18.53
C PRO A 77 -15.29 -14.41 17.43
N SER A 78 -14.50 -15.28 16.76
CA SER A 78 -13.58 -14.89 15.69
C SER A 78 -14.26 -14.16 14.53
N GLU A 79 -15.47 -14.59 14.14
CA GLU A 79 -16.24 -13.97 13.06
C GLU A 79 -16.55 -12.50 13.33
N LEU A 80 -16.94 -12.16 14.56
CA LEU A 80 -17.20 -10.78 14.95
C LEU A 80 -15.91 -9.96 15.00
N ARG A 81 -14.79 -10.56 15.44
CA ARG A 81 -13.48 -9.88 15.38
C ARG A 81 -13.05 -9.60 13.94
N ILE A 82 -13.30 -10.52 13.00
CA ILE A 82 -13.00 -10.31 11.58
C ILE A 82 -13.84 -9.16 11.02
N LYS A 83 -15.14 -9.09 11.34
CA LYS A 83 -15.98 -7.93 10.97
C LYS A 83 -15.46 -6.62 11.56
N ILE A 84 -14.94 -6.63 12.80
CA ILE A 84 -14.31 -5.44 13.38
C ILE A 84 -13.04 -5.05 12.60
N TYR A 85 -12.23 -6.02 12.15
CA TYR A 85 -11.06 -5.72 11.32
C TYR A 85 -11.45 -5.16 9.95
N GLU A 86 -12.57 -5.60 9.37
CA GLU A 86 -13.14 -5.05 8.14
C GLU A 86 -13.38 -3.54 8.28
N TYR A 87 -14.13 -3.13 9.31
CA TYR A 87 -14.35 -1.71 9.59
C TYR A 87 -13.05 -0.96 9.94
N PHE A 88 -12.14 -1.57 10.70
CA PHE A 88 -10.88 -0.93 11.08
C PHE A 88 -9.98 -0.61 9.89
N PHE A 89 -10.03 -1.44 8.85
CA PHE A 89 -9.22 -1.31 7.64
C PHE A 89 -10.01 -0.83 6.42
N ALA A 90 -11.26 -0.38 6.58
CA ALA A 90 -12.13 0.06 5.49
C ALA A 90 -11.56 1.26 4.70
N ASP A 91 -10.86 2.17 5.39
CA ASP A 91 -10.26 3.37 4.77
C ASP A 91 -9.05 3.07 3.87
N ILE A 92 -8.55 1.82 3.86
CA ILE A 92 -7.35 1.44 3.13
C ILE A 92 -7.74 1.07 1.70
N THR A 93 -6.98 1.60 0.74
CA THR A 93 -7.18 1.32 -0.68
C THR A 93 -7.10 -0.19 -0.97
N GLU A 94 -7.94 -0.65 -1.89
CA GLU A 94 -8.00 -2.06 -2.29
C GLU A 94 -6.66 -2.55 -2.83
N VAL A 95 -6.03 -1.74 -3.69
CA VAL A 95 -4.71 -2.01 -4.27
C VAL A 95 -3.61 -1.33 -3.45
N LEU A 96 -2.64 -2.12 -3.00
CA LEU A 96 -1.52 -1.68 -2.19
C LEU A 96 -0.22 -1.61 -3.00
N ASP A 97 0.44 -0.47 -2.92
CA ASP A 97 1.73 -0.20 -3.59
C ASP A 97 2.67 0.61 -2.67
N LEU A 98 3.93 0.83 -3.08
CA LEU A 98 4.88 1.73 -2.44
C LEU A 98 4.55 3.21 -2.72
N THR A 99 3.30 3.61 -2.52
CA THR A 99 2.91 5.02 -2.62
C THR A 99 3.47 5.82 -1.44
N ARG A 100 3.65 7.13 -1.61
CA ARG A 100 4.22 8.00 -0.57
C ARG A 100 3.26 8.13 0.62
N GLU A 101 1.96 8.11 0.35
CA GLU A 101 0.88 8.33 1.31
C GLU A 101 0.65 7.11 2.20
N ASN A 102 1.00 5.91 1.72
CA ASN A 102 0.80 4.65 2.44
C ASN A 102 1.55 4.61 3.77
N HIS A 103 2.71 5.27 3.89
CA HIS A 103 3.39 5.37 5.18
C HIS A 103 2.54 6.09 6.24
N LYS A 104 1.78 7.14 5.87
CA LYS A 104 0.96 7.88 6.83
C LYS A 104 -0.36 7.16 7.12
N ARG A 105 -0.97 6.56 6.09
CA ARG A 105 -2.29 5.91 6.17
C ARG A 105 -2.23 4.52 6.80
N ILE A 106 -1.29 3.69 6.37
CA ILE A 106 -1.28 2.24 6.67
C ILE A 106 -0.41 1.93 7.89
N HIS A 107 0.76 2.58 8.03
CA HIS A 107 1.73 2.24 9.10
C HIS A 107 1.12 2.25 10.51
N LYS A 108 0.31 3.26 10.82
CA LYS A 108 -0.35 3.37 12.14
C LYS A 108 -1.37 2.24 12.35
N ARG A 109 -2.11 1.87 11.32
CA ARG A 109 -3.12 0.79 11.35
C ARG A 109 -2.47 -0.59 11.53
N LEU A 110 -1.30 -0.82 10.92
CA LEU A 110 -0.52 -2.05 11.12
C LEU A 110 -0.05 -2.24 12.57
N GLY A 111 -0.11 -1.21 13.41
CA GLY A 111 0.13 -1.31 14.85
C GLY A 111 -0.80 -2.32 15.55
N LEU A 112 -2.03 -2.51 15.03
CA LEU A 112 -2.98 -3.49 15.56
C LEU A 112 -2.38 -4.91 15.62
N MET A 113 -1.58 -5.28 14.61
CA MET A 113 -0.95 -6.60 14.51
C MET A 113 0.15 -6.83 15.57
N ARG A 114 0.52 -5.81 16.34
CA ARG A 114 1.55 -5.88 17.39
C ARG A 114 0.97 -5.99 18.81
N THR A 115 -0.36 -6.06 18.95
CA THR A 115 -1.04 -6.06 20.25
C THR A 115 -0.90 -7.40 20.98
N CYS A 116 -1.48 -8.47 20.44
CA CYS A 116 -1.37 -9.83 20.98
C CYS A 116 -1.24 -10.86 19.85
N ARG A 117 -0.82 -12.09 20.18
CA ARG A 117 -0.59 -13.15 19.16
C ARG A 117 -1.85 -13.50 18.38
N LEU A 118 -3.01 -13.56 19.04
CA LEU A 118 -4.27 -13.89 18.38
C LEU A 118 -4.67 -12.81 17.37
N ILE A 119 -4.74 -11.54 17.81
CA ILE A 119 -5.03 -10.40 16.94
C ILE A 119 -3.99 -10.30 15.82
N SER A 120 -2.71 -10.52 16.12
CA SER A 120 -1.64 -10.53 15.12
C SER A 120 -1.92 -11.54 14.01
N ASN A 121 -2.27 -12.77 14.35
CA ASN A 121 -2.55 -13.82 13.38
C ASN A 121 -3.79 -13.51 12.54
N GLU A 122 -4.89 -13.15 13.19
CA GLU A 122 -6.16 -12.87 12.51
C GLU A 122 -6.08 -11.61 11.64
N ALA A 123 -5.60 -10.50 12.19
CA ALA A 123 -5.49 -9.24 11.45
C ALA A 123 -4.47 -9.34 10.33
N THR A 124 -3.36 -10.08 10.49
CA THR A 124 -2.42 -10.35 9.40
C THR A 124 -3.12 -11.14 8.30
N HIS A 125 -3.76 -12.26 8.64
CA HIS A 125 -4.45 -13.07 7.64
C HIS A 125 -5.49 -12.23 6.89
N PHE A 126 -6.37 -11.53 7.61
CA PHE A 126 -7.40 -10.68 7.02
C PHE A 126 -6.80 -9.56 6.15
N PHE A 127 -5.78 -8.85 6.63
CA PHE A 127 -5.14 -7.76 5.88
C PHE A 127 -4.54 -8.23 4.56
N TYR A 128 -3.75 -9.30 4.58
CA TYR A 128 -3.04 -9.74 3.37
C TYR A 128 -3.92 -10.57 2.41
N SER A 129 -4.99 -11.21 2.90
CA SER A 129 -5.87 -12.06 2.06
C SER A 129 -7.02 -11.33 1.36
N THR A 130 -7.36 -10.11 1.77
CA THR A 130 -8.50 -9.38 1.18
C THR A 130 -8.06 -8.24 0.28
N ARG A 131 -6.82 -7.75 0.42
CA ARG A 131 -6.29 -6.65 -0.40
C ARG A 131 -5.42 -7.19 -1.52
N THR A 132 -5.38 -6.44 -2.61
CA THR A 132 -4.53 -6.76 -3.75
C THR A 132 -3.19 -6.06 -3.58
N PHE A 133 -2.10 -6.76 -3.87
CA PHE A 133 -0.76 -6.19 -3.76
C PHE A 133 -0.17 -6.02 -5.15
N ARG A 134 0.35 -4.82 -5.42
CA ARG A 134 0.97 -4.53 -6.70
C ARG A 134 2.35 -5.18 -6.77
N LEU A 135 2.61 -5.85 -7.88
CA LEU A 135 3.85 -6.56 -8.17
C LEU A 135 5.04 -5.59 -8.27
N PHE A 136 4.85 -4.49 -9.01
CA PHE A 136 5.86 -3.45 -9.21
C PHE A 136 5.27 -2.06 -8.95
N PRO A 137 6.05 -1.13 -8.38
CA PRO A 137 5.56 0.20 -8.08
C PRO A 137 5.36 1.04 -9.33
N THR A 138 4.18 1.65 -9.43
CA THR A 138 3.81 2.50 -10.57
C THR A 138 3.81 3.98 -10.23
N THR A 139 3.71 4.33 -8.95
CA THR A 139 3.68 5.74 -8.53
C THR A 139 5.01 6.42 -8.86
N PRO A 140 4.98 7.58 -9.56
CA PRO A 140 6.19 8.32 -9.88
C PRO A 140 6.91 8.76 -8.60
N GLY A 141 8.24 8.82 -8.68
CA GLY A 141 9.10 9.30 -7.60
C GLY A 141 10.08 8.25 -7.09
N ARG A 142 10.35 8.27 -5.78
CA ARG A 142 11.46 7.50 -5.16
C ARG A 142 11.37 5.99 -5.42
N PHE A 143 10.18 5.43 -5.42
CA PHE A 143 9.99 3.98 -5.46
C PHE A 143 9.82 3.42 -6.88
N PHE A 144 9.54 4.26 -7.88
CA PHE A 144 9.31 3.82 -9.27
C PHE A 144 10.48 2.98 -9.84
N LYS A 145 11.71 3.40 -9.56
CA LYS A 145 12.95 2.71 -10.01
C LYS A 145 13.55 1.78 -8.95
N THR A 146 12.78 1.38 -7.93
CA THR A 146 13.32 0.55 -6.85
C THR A 146 13.62 -0.87 -7.33
N LYS A 147 14.71 -1.46 -6.82
CA LYS A 147 15.03 -2.88 -7.02
C LYS A 147 14.32 -3.80 -6.02
N LYS A 148 13.66 -3.23 -5.00
CA LYS A 148 12.89 -3.96 -3.98
C LYS A 148 11.44 -3.44 -3.94
N PRO A 149 10.56 -3.98 -4.81
CA PRO A 149 9.13 -3.64 -4.80
C PRO A 149 8.44 -4.07 -3.50
N LEU A 150 7.17 -3.70 -3.32
CA LEU A 150 6.42 -3.98 -2.07
C LEU A 150 6.46 -5.47 -1.71
N LEU A 151 6.17 -6.33 -2.70
CA LEU A 151 6.13 -7.78 -2.51
C LEU A 151 7.47 -8.35 -1.99
N ALA A 152 8.59 -7.86 -2.52
CA ALA A 152 9.93 -8.25 -2.08
C ALA A 152 10.26 -7.79 -0.64
N ARG A 153 9.53 -6.80 -0.10
CA ARG A 153 9.69 -6.31 1.28
C ARG A 153 8.82 -7.04 2.29
N LEU A 154 7.79 -7.75 1.83
CA LEU A 154 6.95 -8.57 2.70
C LEU A 154 7.75 -9.77 3.21
N SER A 155 7.48 -10.16 4.45
CA SER A 155 8.01 -11.41 5.00
C SER A 155 7.38 -12.62 4.28
N PRO A 156 8.05 -13.79 4.24
CA PRO A 156 7.48 -14.99 3.64
C PRO A 156 6.12 -15.37 4.23
N ARG A 157 5.93 -15.12 5.54
CA ARG A 157 4.64 -15.34 6.21
C ARG A 157 3.52 -14.47 5.65
N GLN A 158 3.80 -13.21 5.34
CA GLN A 158 2.82 -12.28 4.76
C GLN A 158 2.52 -12.65 3.31
N ARG A 159 3.54 -13.02 2.52
CA ARG A 159 3.38 -13.47 1.13
C ARG A 159 2.48 -14.69 1.02
N ARG A 160 2.60 -15.63 1.97
CA ARG A 160 1.71 -16.81 2.03
C ARG A 160 0.26 -16.44 2.22
N CYS A 161 -0.08 -15.32 2.86
CA CYS A 161 -1.47 -14.92 3.08
C CYS A 161 -2.10 -14.20 1.88
N LEU A 162 -1.32 -13.88 0.84
CA LEU A 162 -1.82 -13.20 -0.35
C LEU A 162 -2.69 -14.12 -1.19
N THR A 163 -3.76 -13.56 -1.73
CA THR A 163 -4.77 -14.25 -2.56
C THR A 163 -4.85 -13.68 -3.97
N LYS A 164 -4.66 -12.37 -4.11
CA LYS A 164 -4.70 -11.64 -5.38
C LYS A 164 -3.51 -10.68 -5.49
N ILE A 165 -2.83 -10.71 -6.64
CA ILE A 165 -1.71 -9.83 -6.97
C ILE A 165 -2.07 -9.04 -8.23
N GLU A 166 -1.72 -7.76 -8.27
CA GLU A 166 -1.91 -6.90 -9.43
C GLU A 166 -0.58 -6.66 -10.16
N MET A 167 -0.54 -6.94 -11.46
CA MET A 167 0.49 -6.51 -12.40
C MET A 167 -0.07 -5.38 -13.26
N ARG A 168 0.45 -4.17 -13.04
CA ARG A 168 -0.01 -2.96 -13.74
C ARG A 168 0.96 -2.55 -14.84
N LEU A 169 0.43 -2.39 -16.06
CA LEU A 169 1.15 -2.08 -17.29
C LEU A 169 0.77 -0.67 -17.76
N GLY A 170 1.71 0.06 -18.34
CA GLY A 170 1.57 1.45 -18.82
C GLY A 170 2.65 2.39 -18.28
N PRO A 171 2.88 2.47 -16.96
CA PRO A 171 3.85 3.40 -16.40
C PRO A 171 5.28 3.16 -16.91
N GLY A 172 5.89 4.21 -17.46
CA GLY A 172 7.24 4.15 -18.01
C GLY A 172 7.35 3.30 -19.27
N TRP A 173 6.29 3.14 -20.06
CA TRP A 173 6.27 2.31 -21.27
C TRP A 173 7.40 2.61 -22.28
N SER A 174 7.87 3.85 -22.38
CA SER A 174 9.00 4.23 -23.24
C SER A 174 10.37 3.77 -22.69
N ALA A 175 10.49 3.65 -21.37
CA ALA A 175 11.69 3.20 -20.67
C ALA A 175 11.32 2.52 -19.34
N PRO A 176 10.87 1.24 -19.39
CA PRO A 176 10.45 0.52 -18.20
C PRO A 176 11.57 0.46 -17.16
N PRO A 177 11.26 0.60 -15.86
CA PRO A 177 12.31 0.58 -14.85
C PRO A 177 13.09 -0.73 -14.85
N ALA A 178 14.42 -0.65 -14.74
CA ALA A 178 15.27 -1.85 -14.70
C ALA A 178 14.98 -2.79 -13.50
N GLY A 179 14.25 -2.33 -12.49
CA GLY A 179 13.78 -3.13 -11.37
C GLY A 179 12.54 -3.97 -11.67
N TRP A 180 11.87 -3.77 -12.80
CA TRP A 180 10.70 -4.52 -13.23
C TRP A 180 11.11 -5.82 -13.91
N VAL A 181 11.71 -6.70 -13.11
CA VAL A 181 12.19 -8.01 -13.54
C VAL A 181 11.73 -9.04 -12.51
N VAL A 182 11.14 -10.13 -12.98
CA VAL A 182 10.81 -11.27 -12.13
C VAL A 182 12.09 -12.01 -11.79
N ASN A 183 12.43 -12.05 -10.51
CA ASN A 183 13.59 -12.75 -9.99
C ASN A 183 13.23 -13.48 -8.68
N ASP A 184 14.10 -14.37 -8.21
CA ASP A 184 13.86 -15.09 -6.95
C ASP A 184 13.72 -14.15 -5.74
N ALA A 185 14.36 -12.97 -5.78
CA ALA A 185 14.25 -11.97 -4.72
C ALA A 185 12.85 -11.35 -4.57
N LEU A 186 12.00 -11.46 -5.60
CA LEU A 186 10.61 -11.02 -5.56
C LEU A 186 9.76 -11.90 -4.63
N GLY A 187 10.14 -13.18 -4.47
CA GLY A 187 9.49 -14.11 -3.56
C GLY A 187 8.15 -14.66 -4.07
N LEU A 188 7.95 -14.74 -5.39
CA LEU A 188 6.71 -15.28 -5.97
C LEU A 188 6.43 -16.72 -5.54
N LYS A 189 7.49 -17.52 -5.35
CA LYS A 189 7.39 -18.90 -4.85
C LYS A 189 6.75 -19.00 -3.45
N ASP A 190 6.84 -17.95 -2.63
CA ASP A 190 6.22 -17.90 -1.31
C ASP A 190 4.70 -17.59 -1.37
N CYS A 191 4.20 -17.18 -2.53
CA CYS A 191 2.82 -16.74 -2.75
C CYS A 191 1.90 -17.94 -3.03
N ILE A 192 1.82 -18.86 -2.06
CA ILE A 192 1.18 -20.19 -2.21
C ILE A 192 -0.34 -20.09 -2.35
N HIS A 193 -0.99 -19.07 -1.77
CA HIS A 193 -2.45 -18.92 -1.83
C HIS A 193 -2.92 -17.91 -2.89
N VAL A 194 -2.00 -17.39 -3.71
CA VAL A 194 -2.37 -16.47 -4.79
C VAL A 194 -3.04 -17.26 -5.90
N HIS A 195 -4.34 -17.05 -6.04
CA HIS A 195 -5.19 -17.71 -7.01
C HIS A 195 -5.44 -16.85 -8.26
N THR A 196 -5.47 -15.53 -8.08
CA THR A 196 -5.81 -14.57 -9.13
C THR A 196 -4.65 -13.62 -9.40
N LEU A 197 -4.21 -13.55 -10.65
CA LEU A 197 -3.33 -12.51 -11.16
C LEU A 197 -4.18 -11.47 -11.91
N ALA A 198 -4.31 -10.28 -11.34
CA ALA A 198 -4.95 -9.15 -12.02
C ALA A 198 -3.93 -8.42 -12.90
N VAL A 199 -4.22 -8.30 -14.19
CA VAL A 199 -3.43 -7.57 -15.17
C VAL A 199 -4.20 -6.29 -15.51
N PHE A 200 -3.70 -5.17 -15.02
CA PHE A 200 -4.31 -3.86 -15.26
C PHE A 200 -3.51 -3.09 -16.32
N VAL A 201 -4.14 -2.69 -17.41
CA VAL A 201 -3.48 -1.97 -18.51
C VAL A 201 -3.92 -0.52 -18.54
N GLU A 202 -3.01 0.41 -18.26
CA GLU A 202 -3.31 1.84 -18.30
C GLU A 202 -3.26 2.42 -19.72
N VAL A 203 -2.26 2.03 -20.51
CA VAL A 203 -1.97 2.61 -21.82
C VAL A 203 -1.48 1.52 -22.75
N ASP A 204 -2.06 1.44 -23.95
CA ASP A 204 -1.51 0.65 -25.05
C ASP A 204 -0.65 1.55 -25.95
N PRO A 205 0.69 1.48 -25.84
CA PRO A 205 1.54 2.30 -26.69
C PRO A 205 1.48 1.84 -28.14
N SER A 206 0.86 0.70 -28.47
CA SER A 206 0.74 0.18 -29.85
C SER A 206 -0.29 0.91 -30.70
N ASP A 207 -1.02 1.87 -30.13
CA ASP A 207 -1.86 2.79 -30.89
C ASP A 207 -1.04 3.82 -31.66
N ASN A 208 -1.49 4.12 -32.88
CA ASN A 208 -0.80 5.02 -33.83
C ASN A 208 -0.48 6.41 -33.25
N ILE A 209 -1.24 6.85 -32.24
CA ILE A 209 -1.04 8.12 -31.52
C ILE A 209 0.36 8.19 -30.88
N PHE A 210 0.95 7.04 -30.54
CA PHE A 210 2.23 6.96 -29.85
C PHE A 210 3.44 6.72 -30.77
N ASN A 211 3.27 6.62 -32.10
CA ASN A 211 4.35 6.24 -33.02
C ASN A 211 5.66 7.03 -32.82
N ASN A 212 5.57 8.36 -32.59
CA ASN A 212 6.75 9.22 -32.39
C ASN A 212 7.28 9.25 -30.96
N PHE A 213 6.53 8.69 -30.00
CA PHE A 213 6.91 8.62 -28.58
C PHE A 213 7.45 7.24 -28.20
N ARG A 214 7.28 6.24 -29.08
CA ARG A 214 7.83 4.90 -28.90
C ARG A 214 9.33 4.89 -29.04
N ARG A 215 9.96 4.08 -28.21
CA ARG A 215 11.38 3.76 -28.34
C ARG A 215 11.65 2.89 -29.57
N ALA A 216 10.80 1.89 -29.79
CA ALA A 216 10.81 1.00 -30.95
C ALA A 216 9.44 0.29 -31.03
N ASP A 217 9.04 -0.12 -32.22
CA ASP A 217 7.81 -0.89 -32.42
C ASP A 217 7.89 -2.26 -31.74
N GLY A 218 6.80 -2.66 -31.08
CA GLY A 218 6.71 -3.92 -30.35
C GLY A 218 7.57 -4.03 -29.07
N PHE A 219 8.40 -3.03 -28.75
CA PHE A 219 9.29 -3.09 -27.58
C PHE A 219 8.53 -3.31 -26.27
N TYR A 220 7.47 -2.53 -26.04
CA TYR A 220 6.68 -2.62 -24.81
C TYR A 220 5.76 -3.84 -24.78
N GLU A 221 5.29 -4.28 -25.95
CA GLU A 221 4.52 -5.51 -26.09
C GLU A 221 5.36 -6.72 -25.68
N GLU A 222 6.60 -6.81 -26.19
CA GLU A 222 7.54 -7.87 -25.86
C GLU A 222 7.87 -7.87 -24.37
N PHE A 223 8.10 -6.69 -23.80
CA PHE A 223 8.34 -6.51 -22.38
C PHE A 223 7.17 -7.02 -21.54
N SER A 224 5.94 -6.58 -21.86
CA SER A 224 4.72 -6.95 -21.15
C SER A 224 4.45 -8.45 -21.26
N ARG A 225 4.68 -9.02 -22.44
CA ARG A 225 4.58 -10.45 -22.72
C ARG A 225 5.53 -11.26 -21.83
N LYS A 226 6.82 -10.92 -21.85
CA LYS A 226 7.83 -11.58 -21.00
C LYS A 226 7.52 -11.43 -19.51
N LEU A 227 7.06 -10.25 -19.10
CA LEU A 227 6.71 -9.98 -17.70
C LEU A 227 5.56 -10.87 -17.23
N LEU A 228 4.50 -10.99 -18.02
CA LEU A 228 3.36 -11.86 -17.70
C LEU A 228 3.77 -13.33 -17.63
N ALA A 229 4.49 -13.82 -18.66
CA ALA A 229 4.95 -15.20 -18.70
C ALA A 229 5.81 -15.56 -17.48
N ASN A 230 6.84 -14.76 -17.20
CA ASN A 230 7.73 -14.99 -16.05
C ASN A 230 6.98 -14.90 -14.70
N THR A 231 5.95 -14.05 -14.61
CA THR A 231 5.14 -13.93 -13.39
C THR A 231 4.28 -15.16 -13.16
N LEU A 232 3.66 -15.69 -14.22
CA LEU A 232 2.89 -16.93 -14.17
C LEU A 232 3.77 -18.12 -13.80
N ASP A 233 4.96 -18.22 -14.37
CA ASP A 233 5.93 -19.28 -14.05
C ASP A 233 6.41 -19.21 -12.59
N GLY A 234 6.47 -17.98 -12.03
CA GLY A 234 6.89 -17.75 -10.65
C GLY A 234 5.81 -18.04 -9.59
N LEU A 235 4.54 -18.09 -9.98
CA LEU A 235 3.40 -18.24 -9.07
C LEU A 235 2.84 -19.68 -9.09
N PRO A 236 2.88 -20.41 -7.97
CA PRO A 236 2.59 -21.85 -7.97
C PRO A 236 1.09 -22.19 -8.13
N SER A 237 0.20 -21.33 -7.66
CA SER A 237 -1.22 -21.68 -7.44
C SER A 237 -2.21 -20.83 -8.24
N VAL A 238 -1.73 -20.03 -9.20
CA VAL A 238 -2.59 -19.18 -10.02
C VAL A 238 -3.41 -20.04 -10.97
N HIS A 239 -4.73 -19.86 -10.91
CA HIS A 239 -5.68 -20.51 -11.81
C HIS A 239 -6.53 -19.51 -12.61
N ALA A 240 -6.62 -18.25 -12.16
CA ALA A 240 -7.36 -17.19 -12.84
C ALA A 240 -6.45 -16.00 -13.21
N ILE A 241 -6.62 -15.49 -14.42
CA ILE A 241 -6.01 -14.25 -14.90
C ILE A 241 -7.14 -13.27 -15.17
N GLU A 242 -7.17 -12.19 -14.39
CA GLU A 242 -8.18 -11.14 -14.49
C GLU A 242 -7.61 -10.00 -15.32
N PHE A 243 -8.18 -9.70 -16.48
CA PHE A 243 -7.76 -8.56 -17.30
C PHE A 243 -8.67 -7.36 -17.07
N ASP A 244 -8.04 -6.21 -16.82
CA ASP A 244 -8.71 -4.92 -16.71
C ASP A 244 -7.87 -3.82 -17.37
N ALA A 245 -8.48 -2.69 -17.69
CA ALA A 245 -7.80 -1.61 -18.37
C ALA A 245 -8.49 -0.25 -18.24
N TYR A 246 -7.81 0.82 -18.64
CA TYR A 246 -8.47 2.11 -18.86
C TYR A 246 -9.26 2.16 -20.18
N GLU A 247 -10.13 3.16 -20.27
CA GLU A 247 -11.04 3.33 -21.41
C GLU A 247 -10.33 3.58 -22.75
N SER A 248 -9.08 4.05 -22.71
CA SER A 248 -8.26 4.25 -23.89
C SER A 248 -7.77 2.94 -24.51
N VAL A 249 -7.75 1.84 -23.76
CA VAL A 249 -7.14 0.59 -24.20
C VAL A 249 -8.13 -0.25 -25.01
N GLN A 250 -7.77 -0.53 -26.26
CA GLN A 250 -8.58 -1.37 -27.15
C GLN A 250 -8.35 -2.86 -26.85
N LYS A 251 -9.43 -3.65 -26.80
CA LYS A 251 -9.37 -5.11 -26.63
C LYS A 251 -8.55 -5.79 -27.73
N ARG A 252 -8.64 -5.26 -28.95
CA ARG A 252 -7.91 -5.72 -30.14
C ARG A 252 -6.56 -5.03 -30.30
N GLY A 253 -6.09 -4.25 -29.34
CA GLY A 253 -4.76 -3.66 -29.37
C GLY A 253 -3.68 -4.74 -29.48
N ALA A 254 -2.58 -4.43 -30.15
CA ALA A 254 -1.50 -5.41 -30.38
C ALA A 254 -0.91 -5.92 -29.05
N MET A 255 -0.78 -5.04 -28.06
CA MET A 255 -0.36 -5.42 -26.71
C MET A 255 -1.37 -6.36 -26.06
N MET A 256 -2.68 -6.06 -26.10
CA MET A 256 -3.70 -6.93 -25.52
C MET A 256 -3.75 -8.32 -26.17
N ARG A 257 -3.66 -8.39 -27.51
CA ARG A 257 -3.56 -9.69 -28.22
C ARG A 257 -2.34 -10.49 -27.77
N SER A 258 -1.20 -9.83 -27.58
CA SER A 258 0.03 -10.49 -27.11
C SER A 258 -0.17 -11.12 -25.73
N LEU A 259 -0.82 -10.40 -24.81
CA LEU A 259 -1.13 -10.86 -23.45
C LEU A 259 -2.15 -12.00 -23.46
N PHE A 260 -3.21 -11.90 -24.27
CA PHE A 260 -4.19 -12.97 -24.42
C PHE A 260 -3.57 -14.24 -25.00
N SER A 261 -2.61 -14.12 -25.92
CA SER A 261 -1.91 -15.29 -26.45
C SER A 261 -1.18 -16.07 -25.34
N ILE A 262 -0.61 -15.38 -24.35
CA ILE A 262 0.05 -16.03 -23.21
C ILE A 262 -0.98 -16.63 -22.27
N ALA A 263 -2.03 -15.87 -21.94
CA ALA A 263 -3.07 -16.35 -21.02
C ALA A 263 -3.80 -17.58 -21.58
N THR A 264 -4.00 -17.64 -22.89
CA THR A 264 -4.58 -18.81 -23.57
C THR A 264 -3.61 -20.00 -23.56
N LYS A 265 -2.31 -19.74 -23.75
CA LYS A 265 -1.26 -20.78 -23.68
C LYS A 265 -1.04 -21.34 -22.28
N SER A 266 -1.31 -20.56 -21.23
CA SER A 266 -1.12 -20.99 -19.84
C SER A 266 -2.27 -21.85 -19.29
N GLU A 267 -3.31 -22.09 -20.10
CA GLU A 267 -4.50 -22.88 -19.75
C GLU A 267 -5.20 -22.40 -18.47
N LYS A 268 -5.07 -21.11 -18.15
CA LYS A 268 -5.70 -20.48 -16.98
C LYS A 268 -7.07 -19.90 -17.36
N VAL A 269 -7.95 -19.78 -16.36
CA VAL A 269 -9.25 -19.15 -16.54
C VAL A 269 -9.05 -17.66 -16.76
N ILE A 270 -9.58 -17.13 -17.86
CA ILE A 270 -9.55 -15.69 -18.15
C ILE A 270 -10.82 -15.06 -17.60
N THR A 271 -10.67 -14.07 -16.74
CA THR A 271 -11.77 -13.26 -16.18
C THR A 271 -11.58 -11.78 -16.54
N TRP A 272 -12.64 -11.00 -16.41
CA TRP A 272 -12.63 -9.57 -16.71
C TRP A 272 -12.80 -8.77 -15.43
N GLY A 273 -11.99 -7.72 -15.28
CA GLY A 273 -12.05 -6.80 -14.15
C GLY A 273 -13.21 -5.81 -14.25
N PRO A 274 -13.47 -5.07 -13.15
CA PRO A 274 -14.63 -4.21 -13.03
C PRO A 274 -14.55 -2.88 -13.80
N GLU A 275 -13.36 -2.33 -14.07
CA GLU A 275 -13.27 -0.98 -14.67
C GLU A 275 -13.64 -0.98 -16.15
N ARG A 276 -12.90 -1.69 -17.00
CA ARG A 276 -13.18 -1.74 -18.44
C ARG A 276 -14.35 -2.64 -18.74
N GLY A 277 -14.46 -3.75 -17.99
CA GLY A 277 -15.46 -4.79 -18.15
C GLY A 277 -15.84 -5.02 -19.62
N TRP A 278 -14.96 -5.63 -20.43
CA TRP A 278 -15.18 -5.94 -21.86
C TRP A 278 -16.34 -6.95 -22.11
N PHE A 279 -17.38 -6.89 -21.29
CA PHE A 279 -18.68 -7.53 -21.44
C PHE A 279 -19.42 -6.85 -22.60
N GLY A 280 -19.75 -7.60 -23.65
CA GLY A 280 -20.75 -7.17 -24.63
C GLY A 280 -20.39 -5.99 -25.54
N THR A 281 -19.12 -5.62 -25.71
CA THR A 281 -18.76 -4.67 -26.79
C THR A 281 -19.16 -5.28 -28.15
N PRO A 282 -19.87 -4.55 -29.03
CA PRO A 282 -20.44 -5.08 -30.28
C PRO A 282 -19.41 -5.55 -31.33
N GLU A 283 -18.11 -5.37 -31.06
CA GLU A 283 -17.00 -5.81 -31.91
C GLU A 283 -16.55 -7.26 -31.60
N ASP A 284 -17.45 -8.20 -31.91
CA ASP A 284 -17.30 -9.66 -32.16
C ASP A 284 -17.53 -10.69 -31.05
N PRO A 285 -17.96 -11.92 -31.48
CA PRO A 285 -18.32 -13.05 -30.62
C PRO A 285 -17.24 -13.44 -29.62
N GLU A 286 -17.71 -13.95 -28.49
CA GLU A 286 -16.92 -14.34 -27.33
C GLU A 286 -15.73 -15.23 -27.72
N PRO A 287 -14.55 -15.04 -27.10
CA PRO A 287 -13.44 -15.97 -27.28
C PRO A 287 -13.90 -17.37 -26.83
N PRO A 288 -13.51 -18.45 -27.53
CA PRO A 288 -13.95 -19.80 -27.20
C PRO A 288 -13.45 -20.18 -25.81
N THR A 289 -14.30 -20.02 -24.82
CA THR A 289 -14.08 -20.57 -23.49
C THR A 289 -14.38 -22.05 -23.58
N ARG A 290 -13.34 -22.90 -23.46
CA ARG A 290 -13.51 -24.36 -23.46
C ARG A 290 -14.38 -24.87 -22.29
N ASN A 291 -14.68 -24.01 -21.32
CA ASN A 291 -15.41 -24.36 -20.11
C ASN A 291 -16.81 -23.75 -19.99
N GLY A 292 -17.32 -23.00 -20.98
CA GLY A 292 -18.77 -22.68 -21.07
C GLY A 292 -19.44 -22.05 -19.83
N VAL A 293 -18.71 -21.53 -18.86
CA VAL A 293 -19.29 -20.83 -17.71
C VAL A 293 -19.18 -19.34 -17.99
N PRO A 294 -20.27 -18.67 -18.43
CA PRO A 294 -20.32 -17.23 -18.36
C PRO A 294 -20.17 -16.83 -16.90
N ASN A 295 -19.18 -15.99 -16.60
CA ASN A 295 -18.99 -15.35 -15.29
C ASN A 295 -20.22 -14.51 -14.95
N ARG A 296 -21.26 -15.15 -14.40
CA ARG A 296 -22.32 -14.52 -13.63
C ARG A 296 -21.99 -14.70 -12.16
N TYR A 297 -21.02 -13.96 -11.65
CA TYR A 297 -20.85 -13.83 -10.21
C TYR A 297 -21.71 -12.65 -9.71
N LEU A 298 -22.87 -13.03 -9.14
CA LEU A 298 -23.43 -12.48 -7.89
C LEU A 298 -23.94 -11.03 -7.80
N ASP A 299 -24.55 -10.46 -8.84
CA ASP A 299 -25.36 -9.22 -8.67
C ASP A 299 -26.83 -9.35 -9.16
N SER A 300 -27.31 -10.54 -9.49
CA SER A 300 -28.66 -10.71 -10.04
C SER A 300 -29.30 -12.07 -9.84
N ILE A 301 -29.15 -12.66 -8.65
CA ILE A 301 -30.18 -13.60 -8.19
C ILE A 301 -31.19 -12.75 -7.42
N PRO A 302 -32.32 -12.33 -8.03
CA PRO A 302 -33.41 -11.79 -7.24
C PRO A 302 -33.83 -12.86 -6.25
N ILE A 303 -33.63 -12.61 -4.96
CA ILE A 303 -34.30 -13.38 -3.92
C ILE A 303 -35.79 -13.13 -4.13
N THR A 304 -36.48 -14.12 -4.67
CA THR A 304 -37.94 -14.11 -4.78
C THR A 304 -38.52 -13.96 -3.38
N GLY A 305 -38.96 -12.75 -3.03
CA GLY A 305 -39.61 -12.45 -1.74
C GLY A 305 -39.22 -11.15 -1.05
N PHE A 306 -38.22 -10.39 -1.53
CA PHE A 306 -37.86 -9.10 -0.92
C PHE A 306 -38.21 -7.92 -1.83
N THR A 307 -39.41 -7.38 -1.69
CA THR A 307 -39.78 -6.08 -2.27
C THR A 307 -39.16 -4.97 -1.43
N ALA A 308 -38.05 -4.40 -1.90
CA ALA A 308 -37.59 -3.11 -1.40
C ALA A 308 -38.53 -2.03 -1.92
N GLN A 309 -39.33 -1.43 -1.03
CA GLN A 309 -40.13 -0.26 -1.34
C GLN A 309 -39.18 0.89 -1.72
N SER A 310 -39.20 1.28 -2.99
CA SER A 310 -38.57 2.48 -3.48
C SER A 310 -39.26 3.70 -2.89
N PHE A 311 -38.50 4.52 -2.16
CA PHE A 311 -38.91 5.88 -1.81
C PHE A 311 -38.98 6.71 -3.10
N VAL A 312 -40.21 7.07 -3.49
CA VAL A 312 -40.45 8.13 -4.46
C VAL A 312 -40.35 9.46 -3.73
N ALA A 313 -39.28 10.22 -4.00
CA ALA A 313 -39.22 11.62 -3.64
C ALA A 313 -40.10 12.39 -4.65
N VAL A 314 -41.22 12.93 -4.17
CA VAL A 314 -42.05 13.88 -4.91
C VAL A 314 -41.41 15.26 -4.77
N ALA A 315 -41.15 15.91 -5.90
CA ALA A 315 -40.93 17.35 -6.02
C ALA A 315 -42.21 17.99 -6.57
#